data_AF-A0A3B9TQ21-F1
#
_entry.id   AF-A0A3B9TQ21-F1
#
_cell.length_a   1.000
_cell.length_b   1.000
_cell.length_c   1.000
_cell.angle_alpha   90.00
_cell.angle_beta   90.00
_cell.angle_gamma   90.00
#
_symmetry.space_group_name_H-M   'P 1'
#
loop_
_entity.id
_entity.type
_entity.pdbx_description
1 polymer ?
#
loop_
_entity_poly.entity_id
_entity_poly.type
_entity_poly.pdbx_seq_one_letter_code
_entity_poly.pdbx_strand_id
1 'polypeptide(L)'
;MEKALLFFDADNPYWNKDLLNLAGEDAGALKRLFKAGLVERTPLGNYVLTRKGRSVLLDYAAEYGVPLNLPDEYVDENKAVWTTKFQILFDRSFAGRWSLKEYRHNVCMSFYPGLKGKEIWEFSAEGKIRWLYYDNPMVRALLKKYPESGLRARDKNFPDLREVMAWLGEQEFPEGSLYVDLLFLSRYDFPHYASFPPVTNDIWGFLNADRMFCFRSPETTNENLDDFVDLVANVRLFLLYYSHVLLPGYIHFDTENQENLNWIVWVAETDEKAQSILRLLKPLAPSLVCGQLPLHLKILSLENLQNLGNFYETIYDLMFHESLNVASPDGL
;
A
#
# COMPACT_ATOMS: atom_id res chain seq x y z
N MET A 1 23.63 -10.19 -23.53
CA MET A 1 22.95 -10.34 -22.24
C MET A 1 21.45 -10.32 -22.46
N GLU A 2 20.70 -11.18 -21.78
CA GLU A 2 19.25 -11.22 -21.91
C GLU A 2 18.61 -10.27 -20.89
N LYS A 3 18.05 -9.16 -21.37
CA LYS A 3 17.45 -8.08 -20.54
C LYS A 3 16.44 -8.61 -19.51
N ALA A 4 15.74 -9.70 -19.85
CA ALA A 4 14.77 -10.36 -18.98
C ALA A 4 15.33 -10.78 -17.60
N LEU A 5 16.65 -10.95 -17.46
CA LEU A 5 17.26 -11.27 -16.16
C LEU A 5 17.16 -10.11 -15.16
N LEU A 6 17.14 -8.86 -15.64
CA LEU A 6 17.10 -7.65 -14.82
C LEU A 6 15.72 -7.38 -14.20
N PHE A 7 14.69 -8.13 -14.59
CA PHE A 7 13.35 -8.02 -14.04
C PHE A 7 13.19 -8.74 -12.69
N PHE A 8 14.14 -9.62 -12.36
CA PHE A 8 14.11 -10.35 -11.09
C PHE A 8 14.76 -9.52 -9.99
N ASP A 9 13.99 -9.20 -8.95
CA ASP A 9 14.47 -8.55 -7.75
C ASP A 9 13.72 -9.10 -6.51
N ALA A 10 13.91 -8.48 -5.35
CA ALA A 10 13.23 -8.85 -4.11
C ALA A 10 11.71 -8.67 -4.17
N ASP A 11 11.22 -7.67 -4.90
CA ASP A 11 9.80 -7.31 -5.01
C ASP A 11 9.09 -8.12 -6.10
N ASN A 12 9.82 -8.52 -7.14
CA ASN A 12 9.36 -9.23 -8.32
C ASN A 12 10.16 -10.53 -8.55
N PRO A 13 10.11 -11.49 -7.61
CA PRO A 13 10.95 -12.70 -7.68
C PRO A 13 10.43 -13.75 -8.67
N TYR A 14 9.17 -13.63 -9.12
CA TYR A 14 8.52 -14.59 -10.02
C TYR A 14 8.06 -13.91 -11.29
N TRP A 15 8.41 -14.50 -12.44
CA TRP A 15 8.03 -13.99 -13.75
C TRP A 15 7.39 -15.07 -14.62
N ASN A 16 6.40 -14.69 -15.41
CA ASN A 16 5.85 -15.54 -16.46
C ASN A 16 5.78 -14.78 -17.78
N LYS A 17 5.30 -15.48 -18.82
CA LYS A 17 5.22 -14.90 -20.16
C LYS A 17 4.28 -13.70 -20.22
N ASP A 18 3.19 -13.75 -19.47
CA ASP A 18 2.18 -12.70 -19.49
C ASP A 18 2.72 -11.43 -18.82
N LEU A 19 3.41 -11.57 -17.68
CA LEU A 19 4.11 -10.46 -17.02
C LEU A 19 5.18 -9.83 -17.91
N LEU A 20 6.00 -10.64 -18.60
CA LEU A 20 7.00 -10.08 -19.53
C LEU A 20 6.35 -9.36 -20.72
N ASN A 21 5.27 -9.93 -21.29
CA ASN A 21 4.55 -9.26 -22.35
C ASN A 21 3.94 -7.93 -21.86
N LEU A 22 3.40 -7.90 -20.64
CA LEU A 22 2.89 -6.66 -20.03
C LEU A 22 3.99 -5.62 -19.81
N ALA A 23 5.21 -6.07 -19.49
CA ALA A 23 6.41 -5.22 -19.38
C ALA A 23 7.00 -4.82 -20.75
N GLY A 24 6.40 -5.23 -21.87
CA GLY A 24 6.85 -4.88 -23.22
C GLY A 24 8.05 -5.71 -23.72
N GLU A 25 8.34 -6.85 -23.10
CA GLU A 25 9.48 -7.71 -23.42
C GLU A 25 9.09 -8.98 -24.18
N ASP A 26 10.07 -9.61 -24.83
CA ASP A 26 9.87 -10.88 -25.54
C ASP A 26 9.62 -12.04 -24.56
N ALA A 27 8.41 -12.60 -24.56
CA ALA A 27 8.07 -13.81 -23.80
C ALA A 27 8.96 -15.03 -24.10
N GLY A 28 9.66 -15.05 -25.24
CA GLY A 28 10.69 -16.02 -25.57
C GLY A 28 11.90 -15.99 -24.63
N ALA A 29 12.13 -14.86 -23.95
CA ALA A 29 13.31 -14.66 -23.11
C ALA A 29 13.39 -15.61 -21.92
N LEU A 30 12.27 -15.88 -21.23
CA LEU A 30 12.24 -16.84 -20.13
C LEU A 30 12.66 -18.24 -20.57
N LYS A 31 12.29 -18.65 -21.79
CA LYS A 31 12.71 -19.95 -22.34
C LYS A 31 14.22 -19.99 -22.59
N ARG A 32 14.84 -18.88 -23.01
CA ARG A 32 16.28 -18.78 -23.24
C ARG A 32 17.05 -18.78 -21.92
N LEU A 33 16.60 -18.00 -20.92
CA LEU A 33 17.12 -18.04 -19.55
C LEU A 33 17.01 -19.45 -18.93
N PHE A 34 15.88 -20.14 -19.14
CA PHE A 34 15.67 -21.51 -18.66
C PHE A 34 16.65 -22.49 -19.31
N LYS A 35 16.83 -22.42 -20.64
CA LYS A 35 17.82 -23.24 -21.36
C LYS A 35 19.26 -22.96 -20.90
N ALA A 36 19.55 -21.74 -20.47
CA ALA A 36 20.86 -21.35 -19.91
C ALA A 36 21.05 -21.79 -18.44
N GLY A 37 20.01 -22.34 -17.79
CA GLY A 37 20.00 -22.76 -16.39
C GLY A 37 20.00 -21.59 -15.40
N LEU A 38 19.62 -20.39 -15.84
CA LEU A 38 19.57 -19.18 -15.00
C LEU A 38 18.26 -19.06 -14.23
N VAL A 39 17.18 -19.62 -14.77
CA VAL A 39 15.88 -19.72 -14.11
C VAL A 39 15.39 -21.16 -14.13
N GLU A 40 14.54 -21.49 -13.18
CA GLU A 40 13.79 -22.74 -13.13
C GLU A 40 12.28 -22.47 -13.13
N ARG A 41 11.50 -23.48 -13.50
CA ARG A 41 10.03 -23.38 -13.50
C ARG A 41 9.47 -23.84 -12.17
N THR A 42 8.53 -23.06 -11.63
CA THR A 42 7.76 -23.42 -10.45
C THR A 42 6.60 -24.36 -10.84
N PRO A 43 5.98 -25.06 -9.85
CA PRO A 43 4.77 -25.84 -10.09
C PRO A 43 3.59 -25.04 -10.66
N LEU A 44 3.51 -23.74 -10.35
CA LEU A 44 2.47 -22.84 -10.87
C LEU A 44 2.77 -22.30 -12.28
N GLY A 45 3.90 -22.69 -12.87
CA GLY A 45 4.27 -22.34 -14.25
C GLY A 45 4.96 -21.00 -14.40
N ASN A 46 5.31 -20.32 -13.30
CA ASN A 46 6.18 -19.14 -13.31
C ASN A 46 7.65 -19.56 -13.31
N TYR A 47 8.53 -18.58 -13.42
CA TYR A 47 9.98 -18.74 -13.38
C TYR A 47 10.55 -17.99 -12.18
N VAL A 48 11.57 -18.58 -11.55
CA VAL A 48 12.35 -18.00 -10.46
C VAL A 48 13.84 -18.21 -10.74
N LEU A 49 14.69 -17.33 -10.22
CA LEU A 49 16.15 -17.44 -10.38
C LEU A 49 16.69 -18.72 -9.70
N THR A 50 17.49 -19.48 -10.43
CA THR A 50 18.32 -20.53 -9.81
C THR A 50 19.49 -19.90 -9.04
N ARG A 51 20.21 -20.69 -8.25
CA ARG A 51 21.47 -20.22 -7.62
C ARG A 51 22.46 -19.63 -8.65
N LYS A 52 22.55 -20.24 -9.84
CA LYS A 52 23.39 -19.74 -10.94
C LYS A 52 22.85 -18.40 -11.47
N GLY A 53 21.54 -18.29 -11.68
CA GLY A 53 20.90 -17.04 -12.09
C GLY A 53 21.13 -15.90 -11.11
N ARG A 54 20.96 -16.16 -9.80
CA ARG A 54 21.22 -15.19 -8.74
C ARG A 54 22.66 -14.67 -8.80
N SER A 55 23.64 -15.57 -8.87
CA SER A 55 25.06 -15.19 -8.99
C SER A 55 25.32 -14.30 -10.20
N VAL A 56 24.88 -14.72 -11.39
CA VAL A 56 25.08 -13.97 -12.63
C VAL A 56 24.44 -12.58 -12.57
N LEU A 57 23.23 -12.48 -12.02
CA LEU A 57 22.55 -11.20 -11.89
C LEU A 57 23.25 -10.27 -10.88
N LEU A 58 23.73 -10.80 -9.75
CA LEU A 58 24.49 -10.03 -8.77
C LEU A 58 25.84 -9.53 -9.33
N ASP A 59 26.55 -10.38 -10.08
CA ASP A 59 27.81 -10.00 -10.74
C ASP A 59 27.57 -8.83 -11.71
N TYR A 60 26.47 -8.86 -12.48
CA TYR A 60 26.09 -7.75 -13.36
C TYR A 60 25.70 -6.50 -12.57
N ALA A 61 24.86 -6.63 -11.53
CA ALA A 61 24.48 -5.49 -10.71
C ALA A 61 25.71 -4.78 -10.12
N ALA A 62 26.69 -5.55 -9.64
CA ALA A 62 27.97 -5.03 -9.16
C ALA A 62 28.81 -4.36 -10.26
N GLU A 63 28.89 -4.95 -11.46
CA GLU A 63 29.62 -4.37 -12.60
C GLU A 63 29.10 -2.98 -12.99
N TYR A 64 27.79 -2.78 -12.93
CA TYR A 64 27.14 -1.51 -13.30
C TYR A 64 26.84 -0.59 -12.11
N GLY A 65 27.21 -0.98 -10.89
CA GLY A 65 26.93 -0.21 -9.66
C GLY A 65 25.43 -0.04 -9.37
N VAL A 66 24.61 -0.98 -9.83
CA VAL A 66 23.16 -0.96 -9.60
C VAL A 66 22.87 -1.63 -8.25
N PRO A 67 22.23 -0.93 -7.30
CA PRO A 67 21.77 -1.57 -6.08
C PRO A 67 20.68 -2.59 -6.44
N LEU A 68 20.95 -3.86 -6.18
CA LEU A 68 20.01 -4.95 -6.42
C LEU A 68 19.86 -5.77 -5.14
N ASN A 69 18.61 -5.98 -4.74
CA ASN A 69 18.25 -6.90 -3.67
C ASN A 69 17.52 -8.10 -4.28
N LEU A 70 17.77 -9.28 -3.73
CA LEU A 70 17.08 -10.52 -4.04
C LEU A 70 16.38 -11.01 -2.78
N PRO A 71 15.30 -11.80 -2.88
CA PRO A 71 14.59 -12.24 -1.69
C PRO A 71 15.48 -13.22 -0.88
N ASP A 72 15.65 -12.90 0.39
CA ASP A 72 16.36 -13.74 1.38
C ASP A 72 15.45 -14.84 1.96
N GLU A 73 14.13 -14.62 1.92
CA GLU A 73 13.12 -15.54 2.45
C GLU A 73 12.15 -16.02 1.35
N TYR A 74 11.32 -17.00 1.70
CA TYR A 74 10.25 -17.46 0.82
C TYR A 74 9.20 -16.36 0.63
N VAL A 75 8.84 -16.11 -0.62
CA VAL A 75 7.76 -15.19 -0.99
C VAL A 75 6.61 -16.01 -1.58
N ASP A 76 5.38 -15.75 -1.15
CA ASP A 76 4.21 -16.40 -1.74
C ASP A 76 4.08 -16.05 -3.23
N GLU A 77 4.18 -17.08 -4.06
CA GLU A 77 4.23 -16.94 -5.51
C GLU A 77 2.98 -16.29 -6.11
N ASN A 78 1.79 -16.62 -5.59
CA ASN A 78 0.54 -16.06 -6.10
C ASN A 78 0.43 -14.57 -5.78
N LYS A 79 0.80 -14.18 -4.55
CA LYS A 79 0.82 -12.78 -4.12
C LYS A 79 1.86 -11.98 -4.89
N ALA A 80 3.08 -12.50 -5.06
CA ALA A 80 4.12 -11.84 -5.83
C ALA A 80 3.70 -11.61 -7.28
N VAL A 81 3.24 -12.66 -7.98
CA VAL A 81 2.79 -12.52 -9.38
C VAL A 81 1.64 -11.52 -9.52
N TRP A 82 0.70 -11.51 -8.56
CA TRP A 82 -0.40 -10.54 -8.58
C TRP A 82 0.08 -9.11 -8.35
N THR A 83 0.93 -8.87 -7.35
CA THR A 83 1.48 -7.53 -7.06
C THR A 83 2.36 -7.01 -8.19
N THR A 84 3.20 -7.86 -8.79
CA THR A 84 3.99 -7.54 -9.99
C THR A 84 3.08 -7.18 -11.18
N LYS A 85 2.02 -7.96 -11.43
CA LYS A 85 1.03 -7.64 -12.47
C LYS A 85 0.41 -6.28 -12.24
N PHE A 86 -0.06 -6.03 -11.01
CA PHE A 86 -0.71 -4.78 -10.66
C PHE A 86 0.27 -3.60 -10.80
N GLN A 87 1.49 -3.71 -10.29
CA GLN A 87 2.52 -2.68 -10.42
C GLN A 87 2.79 -2.32 -11.88
N ILE A 88 3.03 -3.31 -12.76
CA ILE A 88 3.30 -3.06 -14.19
C ILE A 88 2.12 -2.33 -14.85
N LEU A 89 0.90 -2.83 -14.61
CA LEU A 89 -0.32 -2.24 -15.18
C LEU A 89 -0.56 -0.83 -14.64
N PHE A 90 -0.28 -0.58 -13.38
CA PHE A 90 -0.50 0.70 -12.74
C PHE A 90 0.58 1.72 -13.15
N ASP A 91 1.85 1.33 -13.15
CA ASP A 91 2.97 2.21 -13.52
C ASP A 91 2.84 2.71 -14.97
N ARG A 92 2.45 1.82 -15.91
CA ARG A 92 2.24 2.19 -17.33
C ARG A 92 1.01 3.07 -17.56
N SER A 93 0.14 3.24 -16.56
CA SER A 93 -1.12 3.99 -16.72
C SER A 93 -0.93 5.50 -16.61
N PHE A 94 0.20 5.96 -16.06
CA PHE A 94 0.46 7.39 -15.88
C PHE A 94 1.95 7.73 -15.91
N ALA A 95 2.31 8.97 -16.27
CA ALA A 95 3.69 9.43 -16.27
C ALA A 95 4.26 9.57 -14.85
N GLY A 96 3.45 10.12 -13.94
CA GLY A 96 3.94 10.56 -12.63
C GLY A 96 4.77 11.84 -12.76
N ARG A 97 4.34 12.76 -13.64
CA ARG A 97 5.08 14.00 -13.88
C ARG A 97 5.26 14.76 -12.57
N TRP A 98 6.49 15.23 -12.32
CA TRP A 98 6.91 15.89 -11.07
C TRP A 98 6.86 15.02 -9.81
N SER A 99 6.50 13.75 -9.92
CA SER A 99 6.43 12.82 -8.79
C SER A 99 7.49 11.72 -8.90
N LEU A 100 8.08 11.34 -7.76
CA LEU A 100 8.77 10.07 -7.66
C LEU A 100 7.75 8.99 -7.27
N LYS A 101 7.67 7.95 -8.09
CA LYS A 101 6.85 6.75 -7.85
C LYS A 101 7.63 5.76 -7.00
N GLU A 102 7.16 5.48 -5.79
CA GLU A 102 7.74 4.41 -4.96
C GLU A 102 6.72 3.30 -4.73
N TYR A 103 7.13 2.08 -5.01
CA TYR A 103 6.33 0.87 -4.79
C TYR A 103 6.98 0.04 -3.68
N ARG A 104 6.17 -0.48 -2.76
CA ARG A 104 6.60 -1.44 -1.74
C ARG A 104 5.65 -2.62 -1.72
N HIS A 105 6.17 -3.82 -1.95
CA HIS A 105 5.38 -5.02 -2.11
C HIS A 105 5.18 -5.72 -0.76
N ASN A 106 3.97 -6.23 -0.52
CA ASN A 106 3.65 -7.12 0.59
C ASN A 106 4.09 -6.59 1.97
N VAL A 107 3.91 -5.29 2.21
CA VAL A 107 4.38 -4.66 3.45
C VAL A 107 3.49 -5.07 4.63
N CYS A 108 4.11 -5.33 5.77
CA CYS A 108 3.44 -5.58 7.04
C CYS A 108 3.84 -4.49 8.03
N MET A 109 2.90 -3.65 8.43
CA MET A 109 3.14 -2.47 9.26
C MET A 109 2.53 -2.66 10.64
N SER A 110 3.35 -2.54 11.68
CA SER A 110 2.88 -2.63 13.07
C SER A 110 2.18 -1.35 13.54
N PHE A 111 1.16 -1.50 14.40
CA PHE A 111 0.50 -0.39 15.07
C PHE A 111 -0.04 -0.78 16.45
N TYR A 112 -0.35 0.23 17.27
CA TYR A 112 -0.85 0.03 18.64
C TYR A 112 -2.00 1.00 18.97
N PRO A 113 -3.04 0.57 19.69
CA PRO A 113 -3.35 -0.81 20.05
C PRO A 113 -3.92 -1.61 18.86
N GLY A 114 -3.55 -2.88 18.76
CA GLY A 114 -4.07 -3.87 17.81
C GLY A 114 -5.42 -4.43 18.21
N LEU A 115 -6.44 -3.58 18.25
CA LEU A 115 -7.83 -3.95 18.54
C LEU A 115 -8.41 -4.90 17.47
N LYS A 116 -9.44 -5.69 17.79
CA LYS A 116 -10.08 -6.61 16.82
C LYS A 116 -11.62 -6.58 16.86
N GLY A 117 -12.24 -6.77 15.70
CA GLY A 117 -13.69 -6.95 15.55
C GLY A 117 -14.52 -5.89 16.28
N LYS A 118 -15.39 -6.34 17.18
CA LYS A 118 -16.33 -5.48 17.94
C LYS A 118 -15.67 -4.48 18.89
N GLU A 119 -14.36 -4.54 19.10
CA GLU A 119 -13.63 -3.49 19.81
C GLU A 119 -13.42 -2.24 18.95
N ILE A 120 -13.50 -2.39 17.62
CA ILE A 120 -13.19 -1.33 16.66
C ILE A 120 -14.46 -0.73 16.07
N TRP A 121 -15.43 -1.57 15.72
CA TRP A 121 -16.66 -1.13 15.06
C TRP A 121 -17.83 -2.10 15.28
N GLU A 122 -19.04 -1.61 15.05
CA GLU A 122 -20.26 -2.44 15.00
C GLU A 122 -21.26 -1.87 13.98
N PHE A 123 -22.24 -2.67 13.56
CA PHE A 123 -23.41 -2.17 12.84
C PHE A 123 -24.47 -1.68 13.82
N SER A 124 -24.98 -0.47 13.58
CA SER A 124 -26.16 0.06 14.27
C SER A 124 -27.43 -0.67 13.83
N ALA A 125 -28.53 -0.47 14.56
CA ALA A 125 -29.83 -1.02 14.20
C ALA A 125 -30.32 -0.55 12.81
N GLU A 126 -29.86 0.62 12.36
CA GLU A 126 -30.14 1.19 11.05
C GLU A 126 -29.18 0.70 9.94
N GLY A 127 -28.30 -0.27 10.24
CA GLY A 127 -27.35 -0.84 9.29
C GLY A 127 -26.17 0.08 8.96
N LYS A 128 -25.86 1.07 9.81
CA LYS A 128 -24.71 1.97 9.64
C LYS A 128 -23.51 1.50 10.46
N ILE A 129 -22.31 1.81 10.00
CA ILE A 129 -21.09 1.52 10.77
C ILE A 129 -20.96 2.54 11.90
N ARG A 130 -20.75 2.04 13.12
CA ARG A 130 -20.33 2.83 14.28
C ARG A 130 -18.89 2.49 14.61
N TRP A 131 -18.03 3.51 14.63
CA TRP A 131 -16.64 3.37 15.05
C TRP A 131 -16.54 3.48 16.57
N LEU A 132 -16.10 2.40 17.22
CA LEU A 132 -16.05 2.26 18.68
C LEU A 132 -14.65 2.52 19.25
N TYR A 133 -13.61 2.47 18.41
CA TYR A 133 -12.22 2.50 18.89
C TYR A 133 -11.85 3.75 19.69
N TYR A 134 -12.44 4.93 19.44
CA TYR A 134 -12.17 6.13 20.25
C TYR A 134 -12.67 6.00 21.70
N ASP A 135 -13.65 5.13 21.95
CA ASP A 135 -14.16 4.84 23.28
C ASP A 135 -13.40 3.71 23.97
N ASN A 136 -12.54 2.99 23.23
CA ASN A 136 -11.70 1.94 23.79
C ASN A 136 -10.69 2.54 24.81
N PRO A 137 -10.58 1.97 26.03
CA PRO A 137 -9.66 2.47 27.05
C PRO A 137 -8.21 2.57 26.59
N MET A 138 -7.73 1.64 25.76
CA MET A 138 -6.35 1.65 25.26
C MET A 138 -6.09 2.82 24.32
N VAL A 139 -7.02 3.06 23.37
CA VAL A 139 -6.93 4.22 22.47
C VAL A 139 -7.01 5.53 23.27
N ARG A 140 -7.90 5.61 24.27
CA ARG A 140 -7.98 6.79 25.15
C ARG A 140 -6.68 7.03 25.93
N ALA A 141 -6.04 5.98 26.43
CA ALA A 141 -4.77 6.11 27.12
C ALA A 141 -3.62 6.51 26.16
N LEU A 142 -3.61 5.98 24.93
CA LEU A 142 -2.70 6.41 23.86
C LEU A 142 -2.84 7.91 23.58
N LEU A 143 -4.06 8.35 23.28
CA LEU A 143 -4.35 9.75 22.95
C LEU A 143 -4.14 10.68 24.16
N LYS A 144 -4.28 10.17 25.39
CA LYS A 144 -3.93 10.95 26.59
C LYS A 144 -2.41 11.12 26.74
N LYS A 145 -1.63 10.09 26.41
CA LYS A 145 -0.16 10.13 26.48
C LYS A 145 0.45 10.93 25.32
N TYR A 146 -0.10 10.79 24.12
CA TYR A 146 0.31 11.46 22.88
C TYR A 146 -0.86 12.26 22.27
N PRO A 147 -1.24 13.39 22.87
CA PRO A 147 -2.45 14.12 22.46
C PRO A 147 -2.27 14.94 21.18
N GLU A 148 -1.04 15.30 20.84
CA GLU A 148 -0.75 16.21 19.74
C GLU A 148 -0.73 15.48 18.39
N SER A 149 -1.44 16.01 17.41
CA SER A 149 -1.45 15.57 16.02
C SER A 149 -1.80 16.73 15.09
N GLY A 150 -1.64 16.54 13.79
CA GLY A 150 -1.83 17.57 12.77
C GLY A 150 -0.91 18.79 12.97
N LEU A 151 -1.29 19.93 12.43
CA LEU A 151 -0.45 21.14 12.44
C LEU A 151 0.00 21.57 13.85
N ARG A 152 -0.79 21.27 14.89
CA ARG A 152 -0.47 21.61 16.30
C ARG A 152 0.74 20.88 16.85
N ALA A 153 1.08 19.74 16.27
CA ALA A 153 2.22 18.93 16.71
C ALA A 153 3.56 19.40 16.15
N ARG A 154 3.59 20.28 15.14
CA ARG A 154 4.84 20.67 14.44
C ARG A 154 5.84 21.43 15.31
N ASP A 155 5.34 22.16 16.31
CA ASP A 155 6.16 22.90 17.27
C ASP A 155 6.59 22.04 18.47
N LYS A 156 6.31 20.73 18.43
CA LYS A 156 6.64 19.79 19.50
C LYS A 156 7.75 18.84 19.03
N ASN A 157 8.54 18.37 19.97
CA ASN A 157 9.50 17.31 19.70
C ASN A 157 8.74 16.01 19.37
N PHE A 158 9.29 15.25 18.44
CA PHE A 158 8.83 13.89 18.18
C PHE A 158 9.00 13.03 19.44
N PRO A 159 8.06 12.13 19.74
CA PRO A 159 8.23 11.12 20.78
C PRO A 159 9.50 10.29 20.54
N ASP A 160 10.26 10.00 21.60
CA ASP A 160 11.36 9.04 21.51
C ASP A 160 10.79 7.62 21.32
N LEU A 161 11.17 6.93 20.25
CA LEU A 161 10.59 5.63 19.93
C LEU A 161 10.92 4.55 20.96
N ARG A 162 12.07 4.63 21.65
CA ARG A 162 12.40 3.63 22.68
C ARG A 162 11.50 3.83 23.90
N GLU A 163 11.28 5.07 24.30
CA GLU A 163 10.35 5.40 25.38
C GLU A 163 8.91 5.03 25.02
N VAL A 164 8.49 5.28 23.77
CA VAL A 164 7.18 4.86 23.25
C VAL A 164 7.02 3.36 23.38
N MET A 165 7.96 2.57 22.85
CA MET A 165 7.86 1.11 22.85
C MET A 165 7.92 0.54 24.28
N ALA A 166 8.73 1.12 25.17
CA ALA A 166 8.77 0.74 26.58
C ALA A 166 7.40 0.98 27.26
N TRP A 167 6.82 2.17 27.07
CA TRP A 167 5.52 2.52 27.63
C TRP A 167 4.39 1.64 27.07
N LEU A 168 4.37 1.36 25.76
CA LEU A 168 3.40 0.45 25.16
C LEU A 168 3.48 -0.97 25.77
N GLY A 169 4.71 -1.44 26.03
CA GLY A 169 4.96 -2.70 26.72
C GLY A 169 4.48 -2.70 28.18
N GLU A 170 4.72 -1.62 28.94
CA GLU A 170 4.23 -1.46 30.31
C GLU A 170 2.70 -1.41 30.39
N GLN A 171 2.03 -0.86 29.38
CA GLN A 171 0.57 -0.84 29.29
C GLN A 171 -0.02 -2.16 28.75
N GLU A 172 0.83 -3.12 28.37
CA GLU A 172 0.45 -4.39 27.75
C GLU A 172 -0.45 -4.21 26.52
N PHE A 173 -0.18 -3.17 25.71
CA PHE A 173 -0.97 -2.94 24.51
C PHE A 173 -0.70 -4.04 23.47
N PRO A 174 -1.76 -4.65 22.90
CA PRO A 174 -1.58 -5.63 21.85
C PRO A 174 -1.00 -4.95 20.61
N GLU A 175 -0.06 -5.62 19.94
CA GLU A 175 0.41 -5.20 18.62
C GLU A 175 -0.61 -5.59 17.55
N GLY A 176 -0.96 -4.63 16.71
CA GLY A 176 -1.72 -4.83 15.49
C GLY A 176 -0.78 -4.93 14.29
N SER A 177 -1.25 -5.58 13.22
CA SER A 177 -0.49 -5.72 11.97
C SER A 177 -1.37 -5.36 10.80
N LEU A 178 -0.93 -4.39 10.01
CA LEU A 178 -1.56 -3.97 8.76
C LEU A 178 -0.75 -4.51 7.60
N TYR A 179 -1.27 -5.56 6.96
CA TYR A 179 -0.72 -6.09 5.74
C TYR A 179 -1.30 -5.38 4.52
N VAL A 180 -0.44 -4.91 3.61
CA VAL A 180 -0.82 -4.21 2.37
C VAL A 180 -0.14 -4.91 1.20
N ASP A 181 -0.91 -5.31 0.19
CA ASP A 181 -0.38 -6.04 -0.96
C ASP A 181 0.59 -5.17 -1.77
N LEU A 182 0.20 -3.93 -2.06
CA LEU A 182 1.08 -2.93 -2.68
C LEU A 182 0.87 -1.57 -2.01
N LEU A 183 1.91 -1.06 -1.36
CA LEU A 183 1.94 0.32 -0.88
C LEU A 183 2.59 1.18 -1.96
N PHE A 184 1.85 2.16 -2.46
CA PHE A 184 2.39 3.15 -3.39
C PHE A 184 2.50 4.52 -2.71
N LEU A 185 3.67 5.13 -2.82
CA LEU A 185 3.94 6.49 -2.37
C LEU A 185 4.17 7.38 -3.58
N SER A 186 3.33 8.41 -3.73
CA SER A 186 3.51 9.47 -4.73
C SER A 186 4.19 10.66 -4.05
N ARG A 187 5.46 10.88 -4.36
CA ARG A 187 6.22 12.04 -3.85
C ARG A 187 6.19 13.16 -4.88
N TYR A 188 5.09 13.91 -4.88
CA TYR A 188 4.96 15.08 -5.74
C TYR A 188 6.01 16.14 -5.37
N ASP A 189 6.51 16.87 -6.36
CA ASP A 189 7.60 17.85 -6.23
C ASP A 189 8.83 17.30 -5.48
N PHE A 190 9.15 16.01 -5.67
CA PHE A 190 10.27 15.34 -4.99
C PHE A 190 11.58 16.15 -4.96
N PRO A 191 12.03 16.82 -6.05
CA PRO A 191 13.26 17.62 -6.00
C PRO A 191 13.22 18.75 -4.95
N HIS A 192 12.05 19.32 -4.69
CA HIS A 192 11.86 20.33 -3.66
C HIS A 192 11.95 19.68 -2.27
N TYR A 193 11.21 18.58 -2.06
CA TYR A 193 11.14 17.91 -0.77
C TYR A 193 12.40 17.12 -0.38
N ALA A 194 13.27 16.79 -1.34
CA ALA A 194 14.54 16.10 -1.08
C ALA A 194 15.52 16.91 -0.22
N SER A 195 15.30 18.22 -0.07
CA SER A 195 16.12 19.10 0.79
C SER A 195 15.74 19.03 2.27
N PHE A 196 14.56 18.50 2.61
CA PHE A 196 14.13 18.39 4.00
C PHE A 196 14.82 17.21 4.68
N PRO A 197 15.22 17.37 5.96
CA PRO A 197 15.88 16.30 6.68
C PRO A 197 14.93 15.11 6.88
N PRO A 198 15.43 13.87 6.78
CA PRO A 198 14.64 12.69 7.09
C PRO A 198 14.23 12.71 8.57
N VAL A 199 13.01 12.24 8.84
CA VAL A 199 12.51 12.07 10.21
C VAL A 199 12.78 10.64 10.64
N THR A 200 13.51 10.45 11.74
CA THR A 200 13.90 9.11 12.23
C THR A 200 12.73 8.21 12.54
N ASN A 201 11.61 8.80 12.97
CA ASN A 201 10.40 8.07 13.30
C ASN A 201 9.55 7.71 12.07
N ASP A 202 9.93 8.20 10.88
CA ASP A 202 9.24 7.91 9.63
C ASP A 202 9.70 6.58 9.02
N ILE A 203 9.40 5.49 9.71
CA ILE A 203 9.84 4.14 9.36
C ILE A 203 9.40 3.75 7.93
N TRP A 204 8.21 4.20 7.52
CA TRP A 204 7.64 3.87 6.21
C TRP A 204 7.83 4.96 5.15
N GLY A 205 8.58 6.04 5.43
CA GLY A 205 8.86 7.10 4.46
C GLY A 205 7.61 7.87 4.02
N PHE A 206 6.65 8.06 4.91
CA PHE A 206 5.37 8.71 4.64
C PHE A 206 5.45 10.24 4.61
N LEU A 207 6.52 10.83 5.11
CA LEU A 207 6.73 12.26 5.04
C LEU A 207 6.72 12.73 3.57
N ASN A 208 5.97 13.79 3.28
CA ASN A 208 5.86 14.41 1.95
C ASN A 208 5.46 13.42 0.84
N ALA A 209 4.51 12.54 1.14
CA ALA A 209 4.01 11.56 0.17
C ALA A 209 2.51 11.36 0.32
N ASP A 210 1.82 11.32 -0.80
CA ASP A 210 0.50 10.72 -0.87
C ASP A 210 0.59 9.21 -0.88
N ARG A 211 -0.40 8.56 -0.28
CA ARG A 211 -0.32 7.14 0.08
C ARG A 211 -1.49 6.39 -0.51
N MET A 212 -1.19 5.33 -1.24
CA MET A 212 -2.18 4.37 -1.69
C MET A 212 -1.88 3.03 -1.03
N PHE A 213 -2.77 2.63 -0.14
CA PHE A 213 -2.81 1.29 0.44
C PHE A 213 -3.64 0.43 -0.50
N CYS A 214 -2.98 -0.35 -1.36
CA CYS A 214 -3.66 -1.18 -2.35
C CYS A 214 -3.77 -2.62 -1.86
N PHE A 215 -4.99 -3.14 -1.95
CA PHE A 215 -5.36 -4.47 -1.48
C PHE A 215 -6.01 -5.25 -2.59
N ARG A 216 -5.65 -6.52 -2.74
CA ARG A 216 -6.41 -7.43 -3.58
C ARG A 216 -7.83 -7.55 -3.02
N SER A 217 -8.83 -7.34 -3.87
CA SER A 217 -10.22 -7.37 -3.41
C SER A 217 -10.59 -8.78 -2.90
N PRO A 218 -11.23 -8.90 -1.71
CA PRO A 218 -11.89 -10.13 -1.28
C PRO A 218 -12.94 -10.62 -2.30
N GLU A 219 -13.44 -11.84 -2.11
CA GLU A 219 -14.63 -12.29 -2.84
C GLU A 219 -15.86 -11.44 -2.46
N THR A 220 -16.70 -11.12 -3.44
CA THR A 220 -17.84 -10.22 -3.25
C THR A 220 -19.09 -11.00 -2.84
N THR A 221 -19.29 -11.17 -1.54
CA THR A 221 -20.51 -11.73 -0.95
C THR A 221 -20.94 -10.87 0.23
N ASN A 222 -22.22 -10.97 0.64
CA ASN A 222 -22.69 -10.31 1.86
C ASN A 222 -21.98 -10.84 3.12
N GLU A 223 -21.45 -12.07 3.08
CA GLU A 223 -20.71 -12.70 4.18
C GLU A 223 -19.35 -12.04 4.40
N ASN A 224 -18.74 -11.47 3.35
CA ASN A 224 -17.43 -10.84 3.41
C ASN A 224 -17.50 -9.31 3.60
N LEU A 225 -18.69 -8.74 3.86
CA LEU A 225 -18.82 -7.30 4.10
C LEU A 225 -17.93 -6.85 5.27
N ASP A 226 -17.87 -7.67 6.32
CA ASP A 226 -17.07 -7.42 7.51
C ASP A 226 -15.58 -7.29 7.18
N ASP A 227 -15.06 -8.08 6.22
CA ASP A 227 -13.65 -8.01 5.79
C ASP A 227 -13.30 -6.62 5.22
N PHE A 228 -14.21 -6.02 4.44
CA PHE A 228 -14.01 -4.67 3.91
C PHE A 228 -14.01 -3.62 5.02
N VAL A 229 -14.90 -3.77 6.01
CA VAL A 229 -15.00 -2.84 7.14
C VAL A 229 -13.79 -2.99 8.06
N ASP A 230 -13.38 -4.21 8.38
CA ASP A 230 -12.19 -4.54 9.17
C ASP A 230 -10.92 -3.97 8.54
N LEU A 231 -10.79 -4.05 7.21
CA LEU A 231 -9.67 -3.45 6.50
C LEU A 231 -9.62 -1.93 6.69
N VAL A 232 -10.75 -1.25 6.50
CA VAL A 232 -10.85 0.21 6.73
C VAL A 232 -10.55 0.54 8.20
N ALA A 233 -11.02 -0.29 9.13
CA ALA A 233 -10.79 -0.14 10.55
C ALA A 233 -9.30 -0.24 10.92
N ASN A 234 -8.60 -1.24 10.37
CA ASN A 234 -7.17 -1.44 10.59
C ASN A 234 -6.33 -0.30 10.01
N VAL A 235 -6.66 0.19 8.80
CA VAL A 235 -5.98 1.36 8.23
C VAL A 235 -6.21 2.60 9.08
N ARG A 236 -7.42 2.80 9.61
CA ARG A 236 -7.74 3.92 10.51
C ARG A 236 -6.94 3.85 11.82
N LEU A 237 -6.87 2.68 12.46
CA LEU A 237 -6.10 2.50 13.69
C LEU A 237 -4.61 2.70 13.45
N PHE A 238 -4.09 2.16 12.35
CA PHE A 238 -2.71 2.37 11.93
C PHE A 238 -2.40 3.86 11.72
N LEU A 239 -3.22 4.59 10.97
CA LEU A 239 -3.03 6.02 10.75
C LEU A 239 -3.22 6.86 12.03
N LEU A 240 -4.13 6.46 12.92
CA LEU A 240 -4.28 7.10 14.24
C LEU A 240 -2.99 6.95 15.06
N TYR A 241 -2.46 5.73 15.16
CA TYR A 241 -1.19 5.49 15.84
C TYR A 241 -0.05 6.29 15.18
N TYR A 242 0.08 6.21 13.85
CA TYR A 242 1.15 6.87 13.13
C TYR A 242 1.07 8.40 13.26
N SER A 243 -0.13 8.99 13.19
CA SER A 243 -0.34 10.44 13.27
C SER A 243 -0.18 11.03 14.68
N HIS A 244 -0.21 10.22 15.74
CA HIS A 244 0.00 10.68 17.10
C HIS A 244 1.39 10.34 17.65
N VAL A 245 2.02 9.28 17.14
CA VAL A 245 3.23 8.70 17.75
C VAL A 245 4.44 8.77 16.82
N LEU A 246 4.31 8.26 15.59
CA LEU A 246 5.45 8.10 14.70
C LEU A 246 5.73 9.37 13.90
N LEU A 247 4.70 9.97 13.32
CA LEU A 247 4.83 11.16 12.49
C LEU A 247 3.80 12.23 12.86
N PRO A 248 3.83 12.73 14.12
CA PRO A 248 2.90 13.72 14.59
C PRO A 248 3.00 15.00 13.77
N GLY A 249 1.89 15.34 13.11
CA GLY A 249 1.75 16.56 12.32
C GLY A 249 2.09 16.49 10.83
N TYR A 250 2.56 15.33 10.33
CA TYR A 250 2.90 15.17 8.92
C TYR A 250 2.15 14.04 8.17
N ILE A 251 1.30 13.27 8.87
CA ILE A 251 0.47 12.26 8.19
C ILE A 251 -0.59 12.89 7.28
N HIS A 252 -1.23 13.96 7.75
CA HIS A 252 -2.29 14.65 7.01
C HIS A 252 -1.77 15.79 6.15
N PHE A 253 -0.58 16.29 6.43
CA PHE A 253 -0.04 17.46 5.77
C PHE A 253 1.45 17.26 5.47
N ASP A 254 1.92 17.66 4.30
CA ASP A 254 3.35 17.67 4.00
C ASP A 254 4.08 18.79 4.76
N THR A 255 5.41 18.85 4.64
CA THR A 255 6.25 19.86 5.31
C THR A 255 5.84 21.31 5.00
N GLU A 256 5.17 21.58 3.89
CA GLU A 256 4.68 22.90 3.46
C GLU A 256 3.20 23.16 3.81
N ASN A 257 2.56 22.24 4.55
CA ASN A 257 1.16 22.29 4.98
C ASN A 257 0.13 22.01 3.86
N GLN A 258 0.53 21.42 2.75
CA GLN A 258 -0.41 20.88 1.78
C GLN A 258 -0.96 19.54 2.26
N GLU A 259 -2.20 19.23 1.93
CA GLU A 259 -2.84 17.98 2.36
C GLU A 259 -2.18 16.77 1.69
N ASN A 260 -1.84 15.77 2.49
CA ASN A 260 -1.45 14.46 1.98
C ASN A 260 -2.68 13.55 1.90
N LEU A 261 -2.94 13.00 0.72
CA LEU A 261 -4.03 12.07 0.48
C LEU A 261 -3.69 10.66 0.98
N ASN A 262 -4.69 10.03 1.59
CA ASN A 262 -4.63 8.64 2.03
C ASN A 262 -5.74 7.86 1.33
N TRP A 263 -5.37 6.98 0.40
CA TRP A 263 -6.28 6.12 -0.33
C TRP A 263 -6.23 4.69 0.18
N ILE A 264 -7.41 4.12 0.42
CA ILE A 264 -7.60 2.66 0.46
C ILE A 264 -8.13 2.26 -0.91
N VAL A 265 -7.40 1.38 -1.58
CA VAL A 265 -7.69 0.97 -2.96
C VAL A 265 -7.92 -0.53 -2.99
N TRP A 266 -9.17 -0.94 -3.24
CA TRP A 266 -9.44 -2.33 -3.58
C TRP A 266 -9.18 -2.56 -5.05
N VAL A 267 -8.37 -3.57 -5.37
CA VAL A 267 -7.99 -3.91 -6.73
C VAL A 267 -8.66 -5.23 -7.09
N ALA A 268 -9.67 -5.13 -7.96
CA ALA A 268 -10.42 -6.27 -8.49
C ALA A 268 -9.76 -6.81 -9.77
N GLU A 269 -9.99 -8.09 -10.06
CA GLU A 269 -9.49 -8.71 -11.31
C GLU A 269 -10.25 -8.22 -12.55
N THR A 270 -11.56 -7.97 -12.42
CA THR A 270 -12.46 -7.59 -13.53
C THR A 270 -13.32 -6.39 -13.18
N ASP A 271 -13.86 -5.73 -14.20
CA ASP A 271 -14.75 -4.58 -14.05
C ASP A 271 -16.07 -4.97 -13.36
N GLU A 272 -16.62 -6.16 -13.64
CA GLU A 272 -17.85 -6.63 -12.99
C GLU A 272 -17.64 -6.87 -11.49
N LYS A 273 -16.46 -7.37 -11.10
CA LYS A 273 -16.12 -7.53 -9.68
C LYS A 273 -15.96 -6.17 -9.02
N ALA A 274 -15.29 -5.22 -9.66
CA ALA A 274 -15.18 -3.84 -9.16
C ALA A 274 -16.55 -3.19 -8.93
N GLN A 275 -17.47 -3.31 -9.89
CA GLN A 275 -18.85 -2.81 -9.77
C GLN A 275 -19.64 -3.52 -8.65
N SER A 276 -19.38 -4.81 -8.43
CA SER A 276 -20.04 -5.57 -7.35
C SER A 276 -19.56 -5.12 -5.97
N ILE A 277 -18.27 -4.86 -5.80
CA ILE A 277 -17.72 -4.24 -4.58
C ILE A 277 -18.36 -2.86 -4.37
N LEU A 278 -18.44 -2.04 -5.42
CA LEU A 278 -19.06 -0.71 -5.32
C LEU A 278 -20.50 -0.82 -4.83
N ARG A 279 -21.32 -1.68 -5.42
CA ARG A 279 -22.72 -1.90 -5.01
C ARG A 279 -22.85 -2.36 -3.55
N LEU A 280 -21.94 -3.21 -3.10
CA LEU A 280 -21.89 -3.70 -1.72
C LEU A 280 -21.56 -2.58 -0.73
N LEU A 281 -20.57 -1.74 -1.04
CA LEU A 281 -20.06 -0.72 -0.11
C LEU A 281 -20.78 0.62 -0.19
N LYS A 282 -21.40 0.96 -1.33
CA LYS A 282 -22.05 2.28 -1.54
C LYS A 282 -23.07 2.65 -0.46
N PRO A 283 -23.94 1.74 0.03
CA PRO A 283 -24.88 2.05 1.10
C PRO A 283 -24.20 2.47 2.41
N LEU A 284 -22.96 2.03 2.64
CA LEU A 284 -22.17 2.31 3.84
C LEU A 284 -21.22 3.50 3.67
N ALA A 285 -21.08 4.04 2.46
CA ALA A 285 -20.09 5.06 2.12
C ALA A 285 -20.01 6.23 3.13
N PRO A 286 -21.12 6.86 3.57
CA PRO A 286 -21.04 7.94 4.56
C PRO A 286 -20.47 7.49 5.91
N SER A 287 -20.74 6.25 6.32
CA SER A 287 -20.24 5.69 7.59
C SER A 287 -18.79 5.20 7.46
N LEU A 288 -18.37 4.79 6.25
CA LEU A 288 -17.01 4.33 5.98
C LEU A 288 -15.98 5.46 6.03
N VAL A 289 -16.36 6.71 5.72
CA VAL A 289 -15.48 7.88 5.78
C VAL A 289 -15.79 8.84 6.94
N CYS A 290 -16.83 8.58 7.74
CA CYS A 290 -17.08 9.40 8.94
C CYS A 290 -15.93 9.25 9.95
N GLY A 291 -15.46 10.35 10.54
CA GLY A 291 -14.35 10.34 11.49
C GLY A 291 -13.42 11.54 11.31
N GLN A 292 -12.28 11.52 12.02
CA GLN A 292 -11.30 12.61 12.02
C GLN A 292 -10.11 12.39 11.06
N LEU A 293 -10.00 11.22 10.44
CA LEU A 293 -8.91 10.89 9.52
C LEU A 293 -9.44 10.93 8.08
N PRO A 294 -8.99 11.87 7.22
CA PRO A 294 -9.41 11.91 5.82
C PRO A 294 -8.90 10.65 5.11
N LEU A 295 -9.84 9.86 4.61
CA LEU A 295 -9.60 8.63 3.86
C LEU A 295 -10.46 8.63 2.60
N HIS A 296 -9.84 8.32 1.48
CA HIS A 296 -10.53 8.11 0.21
C HIS A 296 -10.59 6.62 -0.09
N LEU A 297 -11.77 6.13 -0.41
CA LEU A 297 -12.04 4.73 -0.66
C LEU A 297 -12.33 4.54 -2.15
N LYS A 298 -11.41 3.87 -2.84
CA LYS A 298 -11.44 3.69 -4.30
C LYS A 298 -11.42 2.21 -4.67
N ILE A 299 -11.93 1.89 -5.84
CA ILE A 299 -11.82 0.56 -6.44
C ILE A 299 -11.18 0.69 -7.82
N LEU A 300 -10.17 -0.10 -8.09
CA LEU A 300 -9.56 -0.28 -9.40
C LEU A 300 -9.85 -1.68 -9.93
N SER A 301 -9.76 -1.83 -11.25
CA SER A 301 -9.85 -3.11 -11.95
C SER A 301 -8.58 -3.35 -12.75
N LEU A 302 -7.98 -4.53 -12.61
CA LEU A 302 -6.84 -4.93 -13.43
C LEU A 302 -7.23 -5.04 -14.90
N GLU A 303 -8.46 -5.45 -15.21
CA GLU A 303 -9.00 -5.46 -16.56
C GLU A 303 -9.06 -4.05 -17.16
N ASN A 304 -9.57 -3.07 -16.41
CA ASN A 304 -9.59 -1.69 -16.87
C ASN A 304 -8.16 -1.16 -17.12
N LEU A 305 -7.25 -1.31 -16.14
CA LEU A 305 -5.84 -0.91 -16.29
C LEU A 305 -5.15 -1.63 -17.46
N GLN A 306 -5.55 -2.86 -17.77
CA GLN A 306 -5.05 -3.62 -18.90
C GLN A 306 -5.50 -3.05 -20.25
N ASN A 307 -6.70 -2.48 -20.31
CA ASN A 307 -7.37 -2.01 -21.52
C ASN A 307 -7.36 -0.49 -21.69
N LEU A 308 -6.63 0.26 -20.84
CA LEU A 308 -6.53 1.71 -20.95
C LEU A 308 -6.07 2.16 -22.33
N GLY A 309 -6.90 2.97 -22.98
CA GLY A 309 -6.56 3.66 -24.23
C GLY A 309 -5.85 5.00 -24.01
N ASN A 310 -5.93 5.55 -22.80
CA ASN A 310 -5.35 6.84 -22.42
C ASN A 310 -4.19 6.65 -21.46
N PHE A 311 -3.20 7.54 -21.58
CA PHE A 311 -2.09 7.66 -20.66
C PHE A 311 -2.23 8.96 -19.88
N TYR A 312 -2.20 8.88 -18.55
CA TYR A 312 -2.45 10.02 -17.67
C TYR A 312 -1.15 10.74 -17.28
N GLU A 313 -1.18 12.06 -17.05
CA GLU A 313 0.02 12.79 -16.63
C GLU A 313 0.31 12.54 -15.13
N THR A 314 -0.74 12.56 -14.30
CA THR A 314 -0.62 12.40 -12.85
C THR A 314 -1.43 11.21 -12.33
N ILE A 315 -1.09 10.77 -11.11
CA ILE A 315 -1.87 9.74 -10.42
C ILE A 315 -3.29 10.24 -10.08
N TYR A 316 -3.47 11.53 -9.80
CA TYR A 316 -4.77 12.09 -9.48
C TYR A 316 -5.73 12.00 -10.66
N ASP A 317 -5.24 12.27 -11.88
CA ASP A 317 -6.04 12.13 -13.10
C ASP A 317 -6.46 10.67 -13.31
N LEU A 318 -5.49 9.74 -13.18
CA LEU A 318 -5.77 8.31 -13.28
C LEU A 318 -6.84 7.88 -12.26
N MET A 319 -6.66 8.24 -10.98
CA MET A 319 -7.59 7.86 -9.93
C MET A 319 -8.94 8.54 -10.07
N PHE A 320 -9.01 9.76 -10.60
CA PHE A 320 -10.26 10.46 -10.84
C PHE A 320 -11.06 9.83 -11.98
N HIS A 321 -10.39 9.43 -13.07
CA HIS A 321 -11.06 8.94 -14.27
C HIS A 321 -11.28 7.43 -14.30
N GLU A 322 -10.35 6.64 -13.77
CA GLU A 322 -10.33 5.18 -13.97
C GLU A 322 -10.69 4.37 -12.72
N SER A 323 -10.88 5.03 -11.57
CA SER A 323 -11.29 4.36 -10.33
C SER A 323 -12.77 4.60 -10.00
N LEU A 324 -13.41 3.60 -9.40
CA LEU A 324 -14.75 3.77 -8.85
C LEU A 324 -14.63 4.39 -7.46
N ASN A 325 -15.33 5.51 -7.25
CA ASN A 325 -15.38 6.19 -5.97
C ASN A 325 -16.44 5.58 -5.04
N VAL A 326 -15.97 4.90 -3.99
CA VAL A 326 -16.86 4.38 -2.93
C VAL A 326 -17.27 5.53 -2.03
N ALA A 327 -16.28 6.20 -1.43
CA ALA A 327 -16.46 7.30 -0.51
C ALA A 327 -15.23 8.20 -0.48
N SER A 328 -15.44 9.51 -0.35
CA SER A 328 -14.41 10.52 -0.12
C SER A 328 -14.89 11.50 0.97
N PRO A 329 -13.99 12.13 1.74
CA PRO A 329 -14.38 13.08 2.80
C PRO A 329 -15.25 14.23 2.29
N ASP A 330 -15.03 14.68 1.04
CA ASP A 330 -15.71 15.83 0.44
C ASP A 330 -17.03 15.49 -0.29
N GLY A 331 -17.49 14.24 -0.23
CA GLY A 331 -18.79 13.83 -0.77
C GLY A 331 -18.92 13.79 -2.30
N LEU A 332 -17.82 14.00 -3.04
CA LEU A 332 -17.74 13.82 -4.50
C LEU A 332 -17.45 12.36 -4.86
#